data_AF-A0A2W0B260-F1
#
_entry.id   AF-A0A2W0B260-F1
#
_cell.length_a   1.000
_cell.length_b   1.000
_cell.length_c   1.000
_cell.angle_alpha   90.00
_cell.angle_beta   90.00
_cell.angle_gamma   90.00
#
_symmetry.space_group_name_H-M   'P 1'
#
loop_
_entity.id
_entity.type
_entity.pdbx_description
1 polymer ?
#
loop_
_entity_poly.entity_id
_entity_poly.type
_entity_poly.pdbx_seq_one_letter_code
_entity_poly.pdbx_strand_id
1 'polypeptide(L)'
;MKREWRALSNLRASLRKNPFALLVWHFFYRLFAGEAFSSEDDLRMGIGGIAAILASPGVILPVLLLPKYSSLLRWMRGVREFDYNTASIPDKYMFVTFTMVVVGIVAALKWDNMFPDRLDYANLAPLPIGTRRVFGAKFIGLLLFAGLFISSVNCMSTILFPFEATGDQTRTGLWLRFVAAHAVATAAGGAFVFFSVLALAGLLMTLLPYRRFRQISPIVQFAVVITLAMLLFLTPEIGTLVGSAGGRGRAFVDWLPTVWFLGLYQALSSAHASANFDALSIRAIVGLSTAAGASLCFWIASYQRFFLRIPESAEGPANGEGKLAQFK
;
A
#
# COMPACT_ATOMS: atom_id res chain seq x y z
N MET A 1 18.22 24.41 -3.05
CA MET A 1 17.63 25.48 -2.20
C MET A 1 16.77 26.49 -2.95
N LYS A 2 17.21 27.68 -3.44
CA LYS A 2 16.29 28.74 -3.96
C LYS A 2 15.31 28.30 -5.09
N ARG A 3 15.65 27.26 -5.85
CA ARG A 3 14.83 26.72 -6.95
C ARG A 3 13.71 25.78 -6.46
N GLU A 4 13.95 25.04 -5.38
CA GLU A 4 12.94 24.17 -4.73
C GLU A 4 11.91 25.02 -3.98
N TRP A 5 12.35 26.13 -3.36
CA TRP A 5 11.47 27.07 -2.68
C TRP A 5 10.46 27.74 -3.63
N ARG A 6 10.85 28.06 -4.88
CA ARG A 6 9.93 28.60 -5.90
C ARG A 6 8.96 27.56 -6.45
N ALA A 7 9.39 26.32 -6.60
CA ALA A 7 8.51 25.23 -7.03
C ALA A 7 7.38 25.00 -6.01
N LEU A 8 7.72 25.03 -4.72
CA LEU A 8 6.77 24.84 -3.63
C LEU A 8 5.82 26.04 -3.42
N SER A 9 6.30 27.28 -3.58
CA SER A 9 5.43 28.47 -3.52
C SER A 9 4.40 28.48 -4.65
N ASN A 10 4.82 28.07 -5.86
CA ASN A 10 3.94 27.96 -7.01
C ASN A 10 2.94 26.82 -6.86
N LEU A 11 3.35 25.69 -6.27
CA LEU A 11 2.47 24.58 -5.94
C LEU A 11 1.39 25.02 -4.94
N ARG A 12 1.76 25.73 -3.86
CA ARG A 12 0.81 26.28 -2.88
C ARG A 12 -0.11 27.34 -3.47
N ALA A 13 0.40 28.24 -4.33
CA ALA A 13 -0.41 29.24 -5.02
C ALA A 13 -1.41 28.58 -6.00
N SER A 14 -1.02 27.49 -6.66
CA SER A 14 -1.90 26.68 -7.49
C SER A 14 -2.94 25.91 -6.67
N LEU A 15 -2.55 25.30 -5.56
CA LEU A 15 -3.45 24.59 -4.63
C LEU A 15 -4.48 25.54 -3.99
N ARG A 16 -4.11 26.80 -3.68
CA ARG A 16 -5.06 27.83 -3.21
C ARG A 16 -6.16 28.16 -4.22
N LYS A 17 -5.90 27.99 -5.52
CA LYS A 17 -6.91 28.19 -6.57
C LYS A 17 -7.91 27.03 -6.67
N ASN A 18 -7.58 25.87 -6.10
CA ASN A 18 -8.45 24.69 -6.11
C ASN A 18 -8.71 24.16 -4.69
N PRO A 19 -9.83 24.55 -4.06
CA PRO A 19 -10.19 24.14 -2.71
C PRO A 19 -10.16 22.61 -2.48
N PHE A 20 -10.47 21.83 -3.52
CA PHE A 20 -10.45 20.36 -3.45
C PHE A 20 -9.03 19.81 -3.34
N ALA A 21 -8.08 20.34 -4.12
CA ALA A 21 -6.70 19.91 -4.06
C ALA A 21 -6.05 20.29 -2.71
N LEU A 22 -6.44 21.43 -2.15
CA LEU A 22 -6.03 21.83 -0.80
C LEU A 22 -6.55 20.84 0.26
N LEU A 23 -7.80 20.40 0.15
CA LEU A 23 -8.40 19.37 1.02
C LEU A 23 -7.66 18.02 0.90
N VAL A 24 -7.36 17.57 -0.32
CA VAL A 24 -6.60 16.32 -0.56
C VAL A 24 -5.26 16.38 0.17
N TRP A 25 -4.54 17.48 -0.02
CA TRP A 25 -3.24 17.71 0.56
C TRP A 25 -3.28 17.77 2.09
N HIS A 26 -4.32 18.41 2.65
CA HIS A 26 -4.54 18.45 4.09
C HIS A 26 -4.74 17.05 4.69
N PHE A 27 -5.62 16.22 4.09
CA PHE A 27 -5.83 14.85 4.56
C PHE A 27 -4.59 13.98 4.41
N PHE A 28 -3.87 14.11 3.30
CA PHE A 28 -2.60 13.41 3.09
C PHE A 28 -1.60 13.72 4.21
N TYR A 29 -1.36 15.00 4.52
CA TYR A 29 -0.44 15.37 5.60
C TYR A 29 -0.91 14.89 6.97
N ARG A 30 -2.21 14.93 7.21
CA ARG A 30 -2.77 14.49 8.49
C ARG A 30 -2.55 13.00 8.77
N LEU A 31 -2.42 12.16 7.73
CA LEU A 31 -2.05 10.75 7.90
C LEU A 31 -0.63 10.57 8.48
N PHE A 32 0.27 11.53 8.24
CA PHE A 32 1.62 11.56 8.80
C PHE A 32 1.70 12.27 10.14
N ALA A 33 0.92 13.33 10.36
CA ALA A 33 1.01 14.25 11.49
C ALA A 33 0.54 13.69 12.87
N GLY A 34 0.43 12.37 13.04
CA GLY A 34 0.03 11.80 14.33
C GLY A 34 1.06 12.13 15.42
N GLU A 35 0.67 12.97 16.39
CA GLU A 35 1.29 13.42 17.66
C GLU A 35 2.81 13.71 17.73
N ALA A 36 3.63 13.29 16.76
CA ALA A 36 5.09 13.31 16.79
C ALA A 36 5.72 14.51 16.06
N PHE A 37 4.94 15.26 15.26
CA PHE A 37 5.46 16.38 14.48
C PHE A 37 4.78 17.70 14.90
N SER A 38 5.53 18.56 15.58
CA SER A 38 5.07 19.84 16.10
C SER A 38 5.07 20.97 15.06
N SER A 39 5.84 20.85 13.97
CA SER A 39 5.92 21.86 12.91
C SER A 39 5.78 21.26 11.50
N GLU A 40 5.34 22.08 10.53
CA GLU A 40 5.19 21.66 9.13
C GLU A 40 6.55 21.29 8.49
N ASP A 41 7.63 21.92 8.94
CA ASP A 41 8.99 21.63 8.45
C ASP A 41 9.51 20.30 9.01
N ASP A 42 9.26 19.99 10.29
CA ASP A 42 9.58 18.69 10.89
C ASP A 42 8.85 17.54 10.17
N LEU A 43 7.58 17.77 9.83
CA LEU A 43 6.76 16.80 9.11
C LEU A 43 7.33 16.50 7.71
N ARG A 44 7.83 17.50 7.00
CA ARG A 44 8.43 17.33 5.67
C ARG A 44 9.72 16.55 5.70
N MET A 45 10.61 16.91 6.63
CA MET A 45 11.84 16.16 6.85
C MET A 45 11.53 14.72 7.27
N GLY A 46 10.51 14.52 8.10
CA GLY A 46 10.01 13.21 8.51
C GLY A 46 9.51 12.36 7.34
N ILE A 47 8.67 12.91 6.45
CA ILE A 47 8.18 12.18 5.26
C ILE A 47 9.34 11.81 4.33
N GLY A 48 10.27 12.73 4.09
CA GLY A 48 11.47 12.46 3.28
C GLY A 48 12.35 11.37 3.90
N GLY A 49 12.55 11.41 5.23
CA GLY A 49 13.29 10.39 5.96
C GLY A 49 12.64 9.02 5.92
N ILE A 50 11.32 8.93 6.13
CA ILE A 50 10.55 7.69 6.00
C ILE A 50 10.67 7.13 4.58
N ALA A 51 10.50 7.97 3.56
CA ALA A 51 10.63 7.56 2.16
C ALA A 51 12.05 7.05 1.85
N ALA A 52 13.09 7.73 2.34
CA ALA A 52 14.48 7.32 2.14
C ALA A 52 14.80 5.98 2.83
N ILE A 53 14.35 5.79 4.08
CA ILE A 53 14.50 4.53 4.82
C ILE A 53 13.78 3.40 4.08
N LEU A 54 12.57 3.64 3.58
CA LEU A 54 11.80 2.65 2.83
C LEU A 54 12.35 2.36 1.44
N ALA A 55 13.10 3.28 0.84
CA ALA A 55 13.79 3.06 -0.43
C ALA A 55 15.07 2.22 -0.26
N SER A 56 15.64 2.16 0.95
CA SER A 56 16.90 1.46 1.21
C SER A 56 16.85 -0.04 0.87
N PRO A 57 15.79 -0.81 1.20
CA PRO A 57 15.70 -2.21 0.82
C PRO A 57 15.62 -2.40 -0.70
N GLY A 58 15.04 -1.43 -1.43
CA GLY A 58 15.02 -1.42 -2.89
C GLY A 58 16.40 -1.26 -3.53
N VAL A 59 17.40 -0.75 -2.78
CA VAL A 59 18.82 -0.71 -3.18
C VAL A 59 19.55 -1.94 -2.67
N ILE A 60 19.36 -2.27 -1.40
CA ILE A 60 20.10 -3.33 -0.70
C ILE A 60 19.81 -4.71 -1.31
N LEU A 61 18.53 -5.03 -1.56
CA LEU A 61 18.16 -6.35 -2.05
C LEU A 61 18.78 -6.67 -3.43
N PRO A 62 18.70 -5.80 -4.46
CA PRO A 62 19.43 -6.02 -5.71
C PRO A 62 20.94 -6.15 -5.50
N VAL A 63 21.55 -5.27 -4.69
CA VAL A 63 23.00 -5.33 -4.42
C VAL A 63 23.42 -6.67 -3.80
N LEU A 64 22.60 -7.24 -2.91
CA LEU A 64 22.83 -8.57 -2.34
C LEU A 64 22.65 -9.71 -3.36
N LEU A 65 21.90 -9.48 -4.44
CA LEU A 65 21.69 -10.44 -5.53
C LEU A 65 22.76 -10.34 -6.63
N LEU A 66 23.60 -9.30 -6.65
CA LEU A 66 24.71 -9.17 -7.61
C LEU A 66 25.58 -10.44 -7.74
N PRO A 67 25.98 -11.13 -6.65
CA PRO A 67 26.79 -12.33 -6.79
C PRO A 67 26.07 -13.52 -7.46
N LYS A 68 24.74 -13.51 -7.48
CA LYS A 68 23.90 -14.50 -8.16
C LYS A 68 23.83 -14.23 -9.66
N TYR A 69 23.76 -12.95 -10.06
CA TYR A 69 23.54 -12.54 -11.46
C TYR A 69 24.78 -12.05 -12.22
N SER A 70 25.92 -11.87 -11.55
CA SER A 70 27.16 -11.43 -12.18
C SER A 70 27.74 -12.45 -13.16
N SER A 71 27.95 -12.05 -14.42
CA SER A 71 28.59 -12.87 -15.45
C SER A 71 30.04 -13.22 -15.12
N LEU A 72 30.79 -12.28 -14.55
CA LEU A 72 32.16 -12.51 -14.09
C LEU A 72 32.24 -13.58 -12.98
N LEU A 73 31.40 -13.46 -11.94
CA LEU A 73 31.40 -14.43 -10.83
C LEU A 73 30.94 -15.81 -11.28
N ARG A 74 29.99 -15.90 -12.23
CA ARG A 74 29.59 -17.17 -12.83
C ARG A 74 30.71 -17.80 -13.66
N TRP A 75 31.42 -17.00 -14.46
CA TRP A 75 32.58 -17.46 -15.22
C TRP A 75 33.66 -18.05 -14.30
N MET A 76 33.97 -17.38 -13.17
CA MET A 76 34.91 -17.90 -12.18
C MET A 76 34.43 -19.20 -11.51
N ARG A 77 33.12 -19.42 -11.39
CA ARG A 77 32.52 -20.67 -10.86
C ARG A 77 32.38 -21.78 -11.92
N GLY A 78 32.76 -21.52 -13.17
CA GLY A 78 32.66 -22.50 -14.26
C GLY A 78 31.23 -22.75 -14.76
N VAL A 79 30.24 -21.92 -14.37
CA VAL A 79 28.84 -22.07 -14.80
C VAL A 79 28.65 -21.38 -16.15
N ARG A 80 28.47 -22.17 -17.21
CA ARG A 80 28.35 -21.68 -18.60
C ARG A 80 26.91 -21.39 -19.04
N GLU A 81 25.94 -22.14 -18.54
CA GLU A 81 24.52 -21.97 -18.85
C GLU A 81 23.76 -21.48 -17.62
N PHE A 82 23.08 -20.34 -17.74
CA PHE A 82 22.29 -19.75 -16.67
C PHE A 82 20.99 -19.18 -17.24
N ASP A 83 19.87 -19.79 -16.87
CA ASP A 83 18.55 -19.27 -17.24
C ASP A 83 18.10 -18.20 -16.24
N TYR A 84 18.27 -16.94 -16.64
CA TYR A 84 17.86 -15.79 -15.85
C TYR A 84 16.35 -15.75 -15.55
N ASN A 85 15.50 -16.27 -16.45
CA ASN A 85 14.05 -16.22 -16.26
C ASN A 85 13.64 -17.12 -15.09
N THR A 86 14.17 -18.34 -15.07
CA THR A 86 13.90 -19.32 -14.01
C THR A 86 14.62 -18.98 -12.71
N ALA A 87 15.86 -18.48 -12.79
CA ALA A 87 16.63 -18.09 -11.60
C ALA A 87 16.02 -16.89 -10.85
N SER A 88 15.31 -16.00 -11.57
CA SER A 88 14.69 -14.80 -11.02
C SER A 88 13.31 -15.01 -10.40
N ILE A 89 12.66 -16.16 -10.58
CA ILE A 89 11.34 -16.46 -9.98
C ILE A 89 11.31 -16.19 -8.46
N PRO A 90 12.20 -16.76 -7.63
CA PRO A 90 12.17 -16.54 -6.18
C PRO A 90 12.45 -15.08 -5.80
N ASP A 91 13.30 -14.38 -6.55
CA ASP A 91 13.64 -12.98 -6.24
C ASP A 91 12.49 -12.04 -6.61
N LYS A 92 11.82 -12.27 -7.74
CA LYS A 92 10.58 -11.60 -8.13
C LYS A 92 9.51 -11.76 -7.04
N TYR A 93 9.35 -12.98 -6.52
CA TYR A 93 8.42 -13.28 -5.43
C TYR A 93 8.79 -12.49 -4.16
N MET A 94 10.08 -12.42 -3.82
CA MET A 94 10.57 -11.65 -2.68
C MET A 94 10.25 -10.16 -2.80
N PHE A 95 10.48 -9.52 -3.95
CA PHE A 95 10.17 -8.10 -4.14
C PHE A 95 8.67 -7.79 -4.03
N VAL A 96 7.83 -8.64 -4.62
CA VAL A 96 6.36 -8.53 -4.51
C VAL A 96 5.93 -8.66 -3.05
N THR A 97 6.42 -9.71 -2.38
CA THR A 97 6.11 -9.99 -0.97
C THR A 97 6.57 -8.85 -0.07
N PHE A 98 7.80 -8.37 -0.24
CA PHE A 98 8.34 -7.26 0.53
C PHE A 98 7.48 -6.00 0.40
N THR A 99 7.09 -5.65 -0.82
CA THR A 99 6.19 -4.50 -1.07
C THR A 99 4.84 -4.68 -0.37
N MET A 100 4.24 -5.87 -0.50
CA MET A 100 2.96 -6.22 0.12
C MET A 100 3.02 -6.11 1.65
N VAL A 101 4.12 -6.57 2.25
CA VAL A 101 4.34 -6.56 3.70
C VAL A 101 4.52 -5.13 4.21
N VAL A 102 5.39 -4.34 3.58
CA VAL A 102 5.63 -2.95 4.00
C VAL A 102 4.35 -2.12 3.90
N VAL A 103 3.68 -2.17 2.74
CA VAL A 103 2.45 -1.39 2.51
C VAL A 103 1.32 -1.88 3.42
N GLY A 104 1.21 -3.20 3.63
CA GLY A 104 0.20 -3.78 4.51
C GLY A 104 0.39 -3.45 5.99
N ILE A 105 1.62 -3.48 6.49
CA ILE A 105 1.94 -3.07 7.86
C ILE A 105 1.59 -1.60 8.06
N VAL A 106 2.04 -0.73 7.14
CA VAL A 106 1.75 0.71 7.21
C VAL A 106 0.24 0.96 7.16
N ALA A 107 -0.47 0.29 6.26
CA ALA A 107 -1.92 0.39 6.15
C ALA A 107 -2.59 -0.05 7.46
N ALA A 108 -2.21 -1.19 8.03
CA ALA A 108 -2.79 -1.71 9.28
C ALA A 108 -2.55 -0.77 10.46
N LEU A 109 -1.32 -0.25 10.61
CA LEU A 109 -0.97 0.69 11.68
C LEU A 109 -1.69 2.04 11.55
N LYS A 110 -1.99 2.47 10.32
CA LYS A 110 -2.65 3.75 10.06
C LYS A 110 -4.16 3.64 9.87
N TRP A 111 -4.73 2.44 9.94
CA TRP A 111 -6.11 2.21 9.52
C TRP A 111 -7.17 2.96 10.34
N ASP A 112 -6.88 3.35 11.59
CA ASP A 112 -7.81 4.08 12.46
C ASP A 112 -7.95 5.53 11.99
N ASN A 113 -6.88 6.06 11.38
CA ASN A 113 -6.83 7.40 10.78
C ASN A 113 -7.33 7.42 9.32
N MET A 114 -7.52 6.25 8.70
CA MET A 114 -7.98 6.17 7.31
C MET A 114 -9.42 6.64 7.17
N PHE A 115 -10.27 6.31 8.14
CA PHE A 115 -11.69 6.70 8.09
C PHE A 115 -11.91 8.10 8.70
N PRO A 116 -12.95 8.84 8.26
CA PRO A 116 -13.32 10.12 8.86
C PRO A 116 -13.60 9.99 10.36
N ASP A 117 -12.89 10.75 11.20
CA ASP A 117 -13.17 10.80 12.65
C ASP A 117 -14.22 11.86 12.96
N ARG A 118 -14.90 11.75 14.10
CA ARG A 118 -15.94 12.69 14.57
C ARG A 118 -15.39 14.12 14.69
N LEU A 119 -14.13 14.25 15.07
CA LEU A 119 -13.42 15.53 15.18
C LEU A 119 -13.17 16.17 13.81
N ASP A 120 -12.91 15.38 12.77
CA ASP A 120 -12.73 15.87 11.39
C ASP A 120 -14.01 16.54 10.92
N TYR A 121 -15.14 15.92 11.24
CA TYR A 121 -16.45 16.45 10.88
C TYR A 121 -16.80 17.67 11.73
N ALA A 122 -16.61 17.64 13.06
CA ALA A 122 -16.91 18.77 13.93
C ALA A 122 -16.14 20.05 13.53
N ASN A 123 -14.88 19.91 13.09
CA ASN A 123 -14.06 21.02 12.63
C ASN A 123 -14.44 21.53 11.22
N LEU A 124 -15.00 20.66 10.37
CA LEU A 124 -15.35 20.99 8.98
C LEU A 124 -16.85 21.31 8.79
N ALA A 125 -17.71 20.93 9.74
CA ALA A 125 -19.15 21.18 9.73
C ALA A 125 -19.52 22.68 9.65
N PRO A 126 -18.77 23.62 10.26
CA PRO A 126 -19.04 25.04 10.12
C PRO A 126 -18.70 25.61 8.74
N LEU A 127 -17.93 24.88 7.92
CA LEU A 127 -17.53 25.34 6.58
C LEU A 127 -18.56 24.90 5.53
N PRO A 128 -18.94 25.77 4.56
CA PRO A 128 -19.88 25.45 3.49
C PRO A 128 -19.22 24.58 2.40
N ILE A 129 -18.62 23.45 2.80
CA ILE A 129 -17.99 22.48 1.91
C ILE A 129 -18.86 21.22 1.84
N GLY A 130 -19.22 20.81 0.63
CA GLY A 130 -20.03 19.61 0.44
C GLY A 130 -19.31 18.37 0.95
N THR A 131 -19.98 17.54 1.75
CA THR A 131 -19.42 16.32 2.38
C THR A 131 -18.81 15.35 1.35
N ARG A 132 -19.39 15.29 0.13
CA ARG A 132 -18.84 14.50 -0.99
C ARG A 132 -17.43 14.93 -1.37
N ARG A 133 -17.13 16.23 -1.33
CA ARG A 133 -15.79 16.77 -1.65
C ARG A 133 -14.79 16.43 -0.55
N VAL A 134 -15.17 16.54 0.72
CA VAL A 134 -14.32 16.17 1.86
C VAL A 134 -13.97 14.68 1.79
N PHE A 135 -14.97 13.85 1.55
CA PHE A 135 -14.81 12.41 1.48
C PHE A 135 -13.98 11.95 0.29
N GLY A 136 -14.25 12.50 -0.90
CA GLY A 136 -13.43 12.28 -2.10
C GLY A 136 -12.00 12.75 -1.91
N ALA A 137 -11.80 13.90 -1.26
CA ALA A 137 -10.48 14.41 -0.95
C ALA A 137 -9.70 13.49 0.02
N LYS A 138 -10.35 12.97 1.06
CA LYS A 138 -9.74 12.00 1.98
C LYS A 138 -9.38 10.70 1.27
N PHE A 139 -10.24 10.19 0.41
CA PHE A 139 -9.95 8.99 -0.39
C PHE A 139 -8.76 9.18 -1.32
N ILE A 140 -8.69 10.29 -2.06
CA ILE A 140 -7.54 10.60 -2.90
C ILE A 140 -6.28 10.79 -2.05
N GLY A 141 -6.38 11.42 -0.87
CA GLY A 141 -5.28 11.52 0.10
C GLY A 141 -4.75 10.15 0.52
N LEU A 142 -5.64 9.17 0.73
CA LEU A 142 -5.27 7.78 1.01
C LEU A 142 -4.57 7.10 -0.17
N LEU A 143 -5.04 7.35 -1.40
CA LEU A 143 -4.38 6.83 -2.60
C LEU A 143 -2.98 7.42 -2.80
N LEU A 144 -2.81 8.73 -2.55
CA LEU A 144 -1.50 9.38 -2.58
C LEU A 144 -0.59 8.84 -1.48
N PHE A 145 -1.14 8.60 -0.29
CA PHE A 145 -0.43 7.96 0.81
C PHE A 145 0.07 6.57 0.39
N ALA A 146 -0.82 5.68 -0.07
CA ALA A 146 -0.44 4.35 -0.56
C ALA A 146 0.60 4.42 -1.68
N GLY A 147 0.38 5.31 -2.65
CA GLY A 147 1.27 5.54 -3.78
C GLY A 147 2.68 5.97 -3.36
N LEU A 148 2.81 6.79 -2.32
CA LEU A 148 4.11 7.16 -1.76
C LEU A 148 4.86 5.94 -1.24
N PHE A 149 4.22 5.09 -0.42
CA PHE A 149 4.88 3.91 0.13
C PHE A 149 5.24 2.90 -0.95
N ILE A 150 4.31 2.59 -1.86
CA ILE A 150 4.54 1.69 -3.00
C ILE A 150 5.73 2.18 -3.83
N SER A 151 5.72 3.47 -4.19
CA SER A 151 6.79 4.06 -5.01
C SER A 151 8.11 4.11 -4.27
N SER A 152 8.12 4.51 -2.99
CA SER A 152 9.36 4.61 -2.19
C SER A 152 10.05 3.25 -2.07
N VAL A 153 9.28 2.20 -1.77
CA VAL A 153 9.80 0.83 -1.65
C VAL A 153 10.37 0.30 -2.97
N ASN A 154 9.76 0.67 -4.09
CA ASN A 154 10.08 0.07 -5.40
C ASN A 154 10.97 0.93 -6.29
N CYS A 155 11.17 2.21 -5.98
CA CYS A 155 11.77 3.19 -6.89
C CYS A 155 13.12 2.69 -7.44
N MET A 156 14.01 2.25 -6.55
CA MET A 156 15.33 1.80 -6.96
C MET A 156 15.32 0.37 -7.53
N SER A 157 14.59 -0.55 -6.91
CA SER A 157 14.55 -1.95 -7.34
C SER A 157 13.97 -2.12 -8.74
N THR A 158 13.06 -1.22 -9.15
CA THR A 158 12.46 -1.21 -10.49
C THR A 158 13.49 -1.03 -11.61
N ILE A 159 14.65 -0.45 -11.31
CA ILE A 159 15.73 -0.25 -12.28
C ILE A 159 16.83 -1.29 -12.06
N LEU A 160 17.31 -1.41 -10.81
CA LEU A 160 18.46 -2.26 -10.49
C LEU A 160 18.18 -3.73 -10.73
N PHE A 161 17.04 -4.26 -10.28
CA PHE A 161 16.76 -5.69 -10.40
C PHE A 161 16.59 -6.14 -11.86
N PRO A 162 15.81 -5.44 -12.72
CA PRO A 162 15.76 -5.76 -14.16
C PRO A 162 17.11 -5.72 -14.87
N PHE A 163 18.02 -4.82 -14.45
CA PHE A 163 19.37 -4.78 -15.00
C PHE A 163 20.13 -6.09 -14.73
N GLU A 164 20.05 -6.60 -13.51
CA GLU A 164 20.67 -7.88 -13.12
C GLU A 164 19.96 -9.09 -13.74
N ALA A 165 18.62 -9.08 -13.74
CA ALA A 165 17.79 -10.19 -14.22
C ALA A 165 17.78 -10.33 -15.75
N THR A 166 18.18 -9.30 -16.50
CA THR A 166 18.31 -9.38 -17.96
C THR A 166 19.70 -9.89 -18.39
N GLY A 167 20.69 -9.80 -17.50
CA GLY A 167 22.04 -10.33 -17.73
C GLY A 167 22.75 -9.68 -18.91
N ASP A 168 23.44 -10.50 -19.69
CA ASP A 168 24.19 -10.05 -20.88
C ASP A 168 23.30 -9.81 -22.12
N GLN A 169 21.96 -9.89 -21.99
CA GLN A 169 21.06 -9.68 -23.11
C GLN A 169 20.99 -8.18 -23.47
N THR A 170 21.55 -7.82 -24.63
CA THR A 170 21.67 -6.43 -25.11
C THR A 170 20.37 -5.82 -25.65
N ARG A 171 19.23 -6.53 -25.56
CA ARG A 171 17.95 -6.05 -26.09
C ARG A 171 17.28 -5.08 -25.12
N THR A 172 17.37 -3.79 -25.43
CA THR A 172 16.71 -2.70 -24.68
C THR A 172 15.22 -2.92 -24.47
N GLY A 173 14.51 -3.45 -25.47
CA GLY A 173 13.08 -3.77 -25.37
C GLY A 173 12.76 -4.84 -24.32
N LEU A 174 13.63 -5.83 -24.15
CA LEU A 174 13.46 -6.86 -23.12
C LEU A 174 13.68 -6.26 -21.73
N TRP A 175 14.71 -5.43 -21.55
CA TRP A 175 14.95 -4.74 -20.30
C TRP A 175 13.78 -3.82 -19.91
N LEU A 176 13.26 -3.01 -20.84
CA LEU A 176 12.08 -2.18 -20.61
C LEU A 176 10.84 -3.00 -20.23
N ARG A 177 10.64 -4.16 -20.86
CA ARG A 177 9.57 -5.09 -20.50
C ARG A 177 9.73 -5.60 -19.06
N PHE A 178 10.94 -5.94 -18.63
CA PHE A 178 11.22 -6.36 -17.25
C PHE A 178 11.01 -5.22 -16.23
N VAL A 179 11.42 -3.99 -16.57
CA VAL A 179 11.17 -2.79 -15.76
C VAL A 179 9.67 -2.57 -15.58
N ALA A 180 8.90 -2.60 -16.67
CA ALA A 180 7.45 -2.45 -16.62
C ALA A 180 6.79 -3.59 -15.84
N ALA A 181 7.23 -4.84 -16.06
CA ALA A 181 6.72 -6.01 -15.35
C ALA A 181 6.98 -5.92 -13.83
N HIS A 182 8.19 -5.49 -13.42
CA HIS A 182 8.53 -5.26 -12.01
C HIS A 182 7.64 -4.19 -11.41
N ALA A 183 7.60 -3.01 -12.03
CA ALA A 183 6.84 -1.87 -11.54
C ALA A 183 5.35 -2.21 -11.38
N VAL A 184 4.75 -2.84 -12.39
CA VAL A 184 3.33 -3.19 -12.39
C VAL A 184 3.03 -4.27 -11.35
N ALA A 185 3.83 -5.33 -11.29
CA ALA A 185 3.55 -6.44 -10.37
C ALA A 185 3.71 -6.04 -8.90
N THR A 186 4.77 -5.33 -8.54
CA THR A 186 4.98 -4.90 -7.16
C THR A 186 3.99 -3.80 -6.76
N ALA A 187 3.67 -2.86 -7.65
CA ALA A 187 2.65 -1.85 -7.39
C ALA A 187 1.25 -2.46 -7.24
N ALA A 188 0.88 -3.42 -8.10
CA ALA A 188 -0.39 -4.13 -8.01
C ALA A 188 -0.50 -4.94 -6.72
N GLY A 189 0.57 -5.63 -6.31
CA GLY A 189 0.62 -6.35 -5.04
C GLY A 189 0.46 -5.42 -3.84
N GLY A 190 1.22 -4.32 -3.80
CA GLY A 190 1.09 -3.30 -2.75
C GLY A 190 -0.31 -2.69 -2.69
N ALA A 191 -0.89 -2.34 -3.84
CA ALA A 191 -2.24 -1.81 -3.94
C ALA A 191 -3.29 -2.83 -3.45
N PHE A 192 -3.13 -4.12 -3.79
CA PHE A 192 -4.04 -5.16 -3.33
C PHE A 192 -4.07 -5.26 -1.81
N VAL A 193 -2.91 -5.31 -1.14
CA VAL A 193 -2.88 -5.39 0.33
C VAL A 193 -3.44 -4.12 0.96
N PHE A 194 -3.10 -2.96 0.40
CA PHE A 194 -3.66 -1.69 0.86
C PHE A 194 -5.19 -1.69 0.81
N PHE A 195 -5.78 -2.04 -0.34
CA PHE A 195 -7.23 -2.11 -0.49
C PHE A 195 -7.86 -3.22 0.35
N SER A 196 -7.18 -4.35 0.53
CA SER A 196 -7.66 -5.44 1.40
C SER A 196 -7.74 -5.00 2.86
N VAL A 197 -6.71 -4.30 3.37
CA VAL A 197 -6.71 -3.73 4.73
C VAL A 197 -7.78 -2.65 4.86
N LEU A 198 -7.92 -1.77 3.86
CA LEU A 198 -8.94 -0.73 3.85
C LEU A 198 -10.36 -1.34 3.84
N ALA A 199 -10.59 -2.38 3.04
CA ALA A 199 -11.84 -3.11 2.99
C ALA A 199 -12.15 -3.82 4.31
N LEU A 200 -11.15 -4.46 4.93
CA LEU A 200 -11.29 -5.12 6.22
C LEU A 200 -11.64 -4.12 7.33
N ALA A 201 -10.92 -2.99 7.39
CA ALA A 201 -11.20 -1.94 8.35
C ALA A 201 -12.61 -1.35 8.13
N GLY A 202 -13.00 -1.10 6.88
CA GLY A 202 -14.34 -0.62 6.53
C GLY A 202 -15.45 -1.62 6.87
N LEU A 203 -15.21 -2.91 6.65
CA LEU A 203 -16.11 -3.99 7.03
C LEU A 203 -16.30 -4.04 8.56
N LEU A 204 -15.20 -3.97 9.33
CA LEU A 204 -15.26 -3.93 10.78
C LEU A 204 -16.02 -2.69 11.28
N MET A 205 -15.78 -1.52 10.68
CA MET A 205 -16.50 -0.28 11.03
C MET A 205 -17.98 -0.29 10.67
N THR A 206 -18.38 -1.03 9.63
CA THR A 206 -19.78 -1.16 9.22
C THR A 206 -20.54 -2.19 10.06
N LEU A 207 -19.90 -3.28 10.45
CA LEU A 207 -20.53 -4.34 11.26
C LEU A 207 -20.53 -4.03 12.77
N LEU A 208 -19.45 -3.49 13.32
CA LEU A 208 -19.28 -3.37 14.78
C LEU A 208 -19.75 -2.00 15.31
N PRO A 209 -20.29 -1.95 16.54
CA PRO A 209 -20.40 -0.71 17.31
C PRO A 209 -19.02 -0.17 17.69
N TYR A 210 -18.88 1.16 17.82
CA TYR A 210 -17.60 1.84 18.09
C TYR A 210 -16.82 1.26 19.29
N ARG A 211 -17.52 0.87 20.37
CA ARG A 211 -16.88 0.27 21.56
C ARG A 211 -16.20 -1.07 21.26
N ARG A 212 -16.86 -1.95 20.50
CA ARG A 212 -16.32 -3.26 20.10
C ARG A 212 -15.22 -3.10 19.06
N PHE A 213 -15.39 -2.16 18.12
CA PHE A 213 -14.38 -1.82 17.13
C PHE A 213 -13.05 -1.46 17.80
N ARG A 214 -13.06 -0.58 18.81
CA ARG A 214 -11.84 -0.17 19.54
C ARG A 214 -11.14 -1.33 20.27
N GLN A 215 -11.86 -2.37 20.67
CA GLN A 215 -11.28 -3.55 21.34
C GLN A 215 -10.73 -4.57 20.34
N ILE A 216 -11.45 -4.79 19.23
CA ILE A 216 -11.10 -5.79 18.21
C ILE A 216 -10.03 -5.25 17.26
N SER A 217 -10.00 -3.94 17.04
CA SER A 217 -9.09 -3.28 16.10
C SER A 217 -7.61 -3.65 16.35
N PRO A 218 -7.05 -3.45 17.56
CA PRO A 218 -5.65 -3.82 17.83
C PRO A 218 -5.34 -5.30 17.61
N ILE A 219 -6.28 -6.20 17.93
CA ILE A 219 -6.11 -7.65 17.76
C ILE A 219 -6.01 -7.99 16.27
N VAL A 220 -6.89 -7.42 15.45
CA VAL A 220 -6.90 -7.66 14.01
C VAL A 220 -5.69 -6.99 13.34
N GLN A 221 -5.28 -5.78 13.74
CA GLN A 221 -4.03 -5.16 13.26
C GLN A 221 -2.84 -6.08 13.54
N PHE A 222 -2.72 -6.55 14.77
CA PHE A 222 -1.63 -7.42 15.19
C PHE A 222 -1.62 -8.73 14.41
N ALA A 223 -2.78 -9.34 14.20
CA ALA A 223 -2.92 -10.55 13.38
C ALA A 223 -2.50 -10.31 11.92
N VAL A 224 -2.91 -9.19 11.31
CA VAL A 224 -2.51 -8.81 9.95
C VAL A 224 -1.00 -8.59 9.87
N VAL A 225 -0.43 -7.82 10.80
CA VAL A 225 1.01 -7.52 10.85
C VAL A 225 1.82 -8.79 11.03
N ILE A 226 1.45 -9.69 11.96
CA ILE A 226 2.13 -10.96 12.15
C ILE A 226 2.01 -11.84 10.91
N THR A 227 0.82 -11.93 10.31
CA THR A 227 0.63 -12.77 9.11
C THR A 227 1.52 -12.28 7.96
N LEU A 228 1.59 -10.97 7.75
CA LEU A 228 2.49 -10.37 6.75
C LEU A 228 3.96 -10.61 7.10
N ALA A 229 4.37 -10.43 8.36
CA ALA A 229 5.74 -10.69 8.80
C ALA A 229 6.13 -12.16 8.63
N MET A 230 5.26 -13.10 9.01
CA MET A 230 5.47 -14.53 8.83
C MET A 230 5.61 -14.89 7.35
N LEU A 231 4.78 -14.29 6.49
CA LEU A 231 4.86 -14.50 5.05
C LEU A 231 6.20 -13.98 4.49
N LEU A 232 6.73 -12.87 5.01
CA LEU A 232 8.07 -12.40 4.67
C LEU A 232 9.15 -13.41 5.08
N PHE A 233 9.10 -13.96 6.29
CA PHE A 233 10.08 -14.94 6.76
C PHE A 233 10.02 -16.27 5.99
N LEU A 234 8.83 -16.70 5.54
CA LEU A 234 8.65 -17.90 4.72
C LEU A 234 9.05 -17.73 3.24
N THR A 235 9.41 -16.51 2.82
CA THR A 235 9.72 -16.20 1.41
C THR A 235 10.76 -17.13 0.77
N PRO A 236 11.90 -17.43 1.41
CA PRO A 236 12.93 -18.29 0.81
C PRO A 236 12.41 -19.71 0.53
N GLU A 237 11.63 -20.27 1.46
CA GLU A 237 11.08 -21.62 1.34
C GLU A 237 9.99 -21.67 0.26
N ILE A 238 9.05 -20.71 0.25
CA ILE A 238 7.97 -20.67 -0.75
C ILE A 238 8.54 -20.52 -2.17
N GLY A 239 9.59 -19.71 -2.35
CA GLY A 239 10.26 -19.56 -3.64
C GLY A 239 10.83 -20.88 -4.18
N THR A 240 11.36 -21.73 -3.30
CA THR A 240 11.84 -23.08 -3.67
C THR A 240 10.71 -24.08 -3.90
N LEU A 241 9.62 -23.99 -3.13
CA LEU A 241 8.45 -24.86 -3.24
C LEU A 241 7.68 -24.61 -4.53
N VAL A 242 7.55 -23.37 -5.02
CA VAL A 242 6.93 -23.10 -6.32
C VAL A 242 7.67 -23.81 -7.46
N GLY A 243 9.00 -24.00 -7.33
CA GLY A 243 9.81 -24.74 -8.29
C GLY A 243 9.81 -26.27 -8.13
N SER A 244 9.45 -26.81 -6.98
CA SER A 244 9.68 -28.23 -6.63
C SER A 244 8.48 -28.99 -6.02
N ALA A 245 7.37 -28.32 -5.70
CA ALA A 245 6.28 -28.91 -4.94
C ALA A 245 5.38 -29.87 -5.76
N GLY A 246 5.09 -31.04 -5.18
CA GLY A 246 4.04 -31.96 -5.62
C GLY A 246 2.61 -31.41 -5.42
N GLY A 247 1.61 -32.14 -5.93
CA GLY A 247 0.25 -31.61 -6.18
C GLY A 247 -0.53 -31.03 -4.97
N ARG A 248 -0.40 -31.61 -3.76
CA ARG A 248 -1.17 -31.14 -2.58
C ARG A 248 -0.60 -29.87 -1.92
N GLY A 249 0.72 -29.75 -1.81
CA GLY A 249 1.36 -28.55 -1.26
C GLY A 249 1.20 -27.34 -2.19
N ARG A 250 1.26 -27.60 -3.51
CA ARG A 250 1.08 -26.60 -4.56
C ARG A 250 -0.32 -25.94 -4.51
N ALA A 251 -1.36 -26.73 -4.23
CA ALA A 251 -2.72 -26.21 -4.12
C ALA A 251 -2.86 -25.12 -3.05
N PHE A 252 -2.25 -25.28 -1.86
CA PHE A 252 -2.30 -24.27 -0.81
C PHE A 252 -1.48 -23.02 -1.18
N VAL A 253 -0.29 -23.21 -1.76
CA VAL A 253 0.57 -22.11 -2.21
C VAL A 253 -0.11 -21.26 -3.29
N ASP A 254 -0.88 -21.88 -4.19
CA ASP A 254 -1.63 -21.18 -5.25
C ASP A 254 -2.77 -20.29 -4.72
N TRP A 255 -3.16 -20.42 -3.45
CA TRP A 255 -4.12 -19.53 -2.79
C TRP A 255 -3.50 -18.30 -2.14
N LEU A 256 -2.17 -18.25 -1.99
CA LEU A 256 -1.49 -17.09 -1.40
C LEU A 256 -1.51 -15.91 -2.38
N PRO A 257 -1.99 -14.72 -1.96
CA PRO A 257 -2.04 -13.56 -2.86
C PRO A 257 -0.67 -13.16 -3.42
N THR A 258 0.41 -13.33 -2.65
CA THR A 258 1.78 -13.07 -3.09
C THR A 258 2.17 -13.90 -4.32
N VAL A 259 1.65 -15.13 -4.44
CA VAL A 259 1.87 -16.03 -5.58
C VAL A 259 1.04 -15.62 -6.79
N TRP A 260 -0.13 -15.01 -6.59
CA TRP A 260 -0.94 -14.46 -7.69
C TRP A 260 -0.18 -13.33 -8.39
N PHE A 261 0.36 -12.39 -7.62
CA PHE A 261 1.14 -11.26 -8.17
C PHE A 261 2.50 -11.71 -8.73
N LEU A 262 3.07 -12.81 -8.24
CA LEU A 262 4.19 -13.47 -8.94
C LEU A 262 3.78 -13.98 -10.33
N GLY A 263 2.60 -14.61 -10.44
CA GLY A 263 2.04 -15.03 -11.73
C GLY A 263 1.85 -13.86 -12.69
N LEU A 264 1.31 -12.74 -12.20
CA LEU A 264 1.23 -11.48 -12.96
C LEU A 264 2.62 -11.01 -13.42
N TYR A 265 3.62 -11.04 -12.54
CA TYR A 265 4.99 -10.68 -12.89
C TYR A 265 5.53 -11.59 -14.01
N GLN A 266 5.33 -12.90 -13.92
CA GLN A 266 5.81 -13.82 -14.96
C GLN A 266 5.11 -13.63 -16.30
N ALA A 267 3.78 -13.44 -16.29
CA ALA A 267 3.01 -13.15 -17.51
C ALA A 267 3.53 -11.88 -18.21
N LEU A 268 3.90 -10.85 -17.43
CA LEU A 268 4.42 -9.60 -17.98
C LEU A 268 5.87 -9.68 -18.42
N SER A 269 6.73 -10.46 -17.73
CA SER A 269 8.18 -10.49 -18.00
C SER A 269 8.61 -11.56 -19.02
N SER A 270 7.95 -12.72 -19.08
CA SER A 270 8.33 -13.83 -19.97
C SER A 270 7.40 -13.93 -21.18
N ALA A 271 7.96 -14.22 -22.36
CA ALA A 271 7.17 -14.53 -23.56
C ALA A 271 6.58 -15.96 -23.55
N HIS A 272 7.14 -16.84 -22.72
CA HIS A 272 6.73 -18.25 -22.60
C HIS A 272 6.30 -18.54 -21.15
N ALA A 273 5.37 -17.75 -20.62
CA ALA A 273 4.77 -18.07 -19.33
C ALA A 273 4.04 -19.42 -19.45
N SER A 274 4.33 -20.36 -18.56
CA SER A 274 3.58 -21.62 -18.51
C SER A 274 2.12 -21.33 -18.14
N ALA A 275 1.16 -22.11 -18.64
CA ALA A 275 -0.28 -21.94 -18.39
C ALA A 275 -0.66 -21.76 -16.90
N ASN A 276 0.14 -22.32 -15.98
CA ASN A 276 -0.05 -22.14 -14.54
C ASN A 276 0.11 -20.67 -14.07
N PHE A 277 1.05 -19.92 -14.65
CA PHE A 277 1.26 -18.51 -14.29
C PHE A 277 0.18 -17.60 -14.88
N ASP A 278 -0.40 -17.97 -16.03
CA ASP A 278 -1.52 -17.24 -16.61
C ASP A 278 -2.75 -17.31 -15.70
N ALA A 279 -3.08 -18.51 -15.18
CA ALA A 279 -4.17 -18.67 -14.21
C ALA A 279 -3.94 -17.83 -12.93
N LEU A 280 -2.70 -17.77 -12.43
CA LEU A 280 -2.33 -16.95 -11.28
C LEU A 280 -2.43 -15.44 -11.59
N SER A 281 -2.07 -15.01 -12.79
CA SER A 281 -2.22 -13.62 -13.23
C SER A 281 -3.68 -13.16 -13.24
N ILE A 282 -4.60 -14.04 -13.68
CA ILE A 282 -6.04 -13.77 -13.66
C ILE A 282 -6.52 -13.63 -12.21
N ARG A 283 -6.08 -14.50 -11.30
CA ARG A 283 -6.38 -14.38 -9.86
C ARG A 283 -5.87 -13.06 -9.28
N ALA A 284 -4.70 -12.59 -9.70
CA ALA A 284 -4.16 -11.31 -9.26
C ALA A 284 -5.04 -10.14 -9.67
N ILE A 285 -5.49 -10.12 -10.94
CA ILE A 285 -6.36 -9.07 -11.48
C ILE A 285 -7.72 -9.10 -10.77
N VAL A 286 -8.36 -10.27 -10.70
CA VAL A 286 -9.66 -10.44 -10.03
C VAL A 286 -9.55 -10.09 -8.54
N GLY A 287 -8.50 -10.55 -7.85
CA GLY A 287 -8.23 -10.23 -6.46
C GLY A 287 -8.06 -8.74 -6.21
N LEU A 288 -7.28 -8.05 -7.05
CA LEU A 288 -7.12 -6.60 -6.97
C LEU A 288 -8.43 -5.85 -7.23
N SER A 289 -9.16 -6.21 -8.28
CA SER A 289 -10.45 -5.59 -8.61
C SER A 289 -11.49 -5.80 -7.50
N THR A 290 -11.56 -6.99 -6.93
CA THR A 290 -12.48 -7.31 -5.83
C THR A 290 -12.09 -6.58 -4.54
N ALA A 291 -10.81 -6.54 -4.17
CA ALA A 291 -10.34 -5.78 -3.01
C ALA A 291 -10.59 -4.28 -3.18
N ALA A 292 -10.29 -3.70 -4.35
CA ALA A 292 -10.56 -2.30 -4.65
C ALA A 292 -12.06 -1.99 -4.61
N GLY A 293 -12.89 -2.80 -5.26
CA GLY A 293 -14.34 -2.67 -5.24
C GLY A 293 -14.93 -2.78 -3.83
N ALA A 294 -14.55 -3.79 -3.06
CA ALA A 294 -14.97 -3.97 -1.68
C ALA A 294 -14.55 -2.79 -0.80
N SER A 295 -13.31 -2.31 -0.94
CA SER A 295 -12.81 -1.15 -0.21
C SER A 295 -13.64 0.10 -0.51
N LEU A 296 -14.01 0.32 -1.77
CA LEU A 296 -14.83 1.45 -2.19
C LEU A 296 -16.27 1.31 -1.66
N CYS A 297 -16.85 0.11 -1.71
CA CYS A 297 -18.17 -0.17 -1.15
C CYS A 297 -18.22 0.09 0.35
N PHE A 298 -17.26 -0.42 1.12
CA PHE A 298 -17.21 -0.20 2.57
C PHE A 298 -16.87 1.25 2.94
N TRP A 299 -16.04 1.91 2.13
CA TRP A 299 -15.80 3.34 2.22
C TRP A 299 -17.13 4.10 2.10
N ILE A 300 -17.89 3.88 1.02
CA ILE A 300 -19.20 4.53 0.79
C ILE A 300 -20.22 4.16 1.88
N ALA A 301 -20.27 2.90 2.32
CA ALA A 301 -21.17 2.46 3.39
C ALA A 301 -20.84 3.15 4.73
N SER A 302 -19.56 3.30 5.05
CA SER A 302 -19.11 4.08 6.20
C SER A 302 -19.56 5.54 6.09
N TYR A 303 -19.45 6.14 4.90
CA TYR A 303 -19.96 7.50 4.66
C TYR A 303 -21.45 7.63 4.97
N GLN A 304 -22.28 6.71 4.48
CA GLN A 304 -23.74 6.75 4.73
C GLN A 304 -24.08 6.57 6.21
N ARG A 305 -23.43 5.61 6.90
CA ARG A 305 -23.70 5.30 8.31
C ARG A 305 -23.30 6.43 9.25
N PHE A 306 -22.15 7.08 9.00
CA PHE A 306 -21.68 8.18 9.82
C PHE A 306 -22.46 9.47 9.56
N PHE A 307 -22.82 9.79 8.31
CA PHE A 307 -23.48 11.05 7.99
C PHE A 307 -24.97 11.09 8.38
N LEU A 308 -25.70 9.98 8.22
CA LEU A 308 -27.13 9.94 8.57
C LEU A 308 -27.40 10.00 10.09
N ARG A 309 -26.39 9.70 10.93
CA ARG A 309 -26.54 9.66 12.40
C ARG A 309 -26.08 10.93 13.12
N ILE A 310 -25.45 11.88 12.43
CA ILE A 310 -25.03 13.15 13.04
C ILE A 310 -26.23 14.06 13.39
N PRO A 311 -27.27 14.18 12.54
CA PRO A 311 -28.48 14.95 12.89
C PRO A 311 -29.16 14.43 14.16
N GLU A 312 -29.24 13.11 14.35
CA GLU A 312 -29.90 12.48 15.51
C GLU A 312 -29.22 12.79 16.86
N SER A 313 -27.93 13.16 16.85
CA SER A 313 -27.21 13.53 18.08
C SER A 313 -27.21 15.04 18.39
N ALA A 314 -27.55 15.88 17.40
CA ALA A 314 -27.77 17.31 17.59
C ALA A 314 -29.20 17.62 18.06
N GLU A 315 -30.14 16.71 17.82
CA GLU A 315 -31.52 16.75 18.32
C GLU A 315 -31.74 15.82 19.54
N GLY A 316 -30.72 15.64 20.39
CA GLY A 316 -30.96 15.24 21.77
C GLY A 316 -31.72 16.36 22.48
N PRO A 317 -32.80 16.09 23.22
CA PRO A 317 -33.82 17.10 23.51
C PRO A 317 -33.22 18.31 24.21
N ALA A 318 -33.39 19.47 23.59
CA ALA A 318 -33.35 20.78 24.23
C ALA A 318 -34.53 20.96 25.21
N ASN A 319 -34.77 19.96 26.06
CA ASN A 319 -35.70 19.98 27.19
C ASN A 319 -34.96 19.53 28.44
N GLY A 320 -34.04 20.39 28.84
CA GLY A 320 -33.47 20.48 30.17
C GLY A 320 -33.45 21.95 30.59
N GLU A 321 -34.56 22.67 30.36
CA GLU A 321 -34.76 23.97 30.95
C GLU A 321 -34.57 23.89 32.47
N GLY A 322 -33.80 24.83 33.00
CA GLY A 322 -33.96 25.43 34.32
C GLY A 322 -34.41 24.52 35.47
N LYS A 323 -33.47 23.85 36.13
CA LYS A 323 -33.56 23.66 37.58
C LYS A 323 -32.45 24.43 38.28
N LEU A 324 -32.80 25.67 38.62
CA LEU A 324 -32.33 26.36 39.81
C LEU A 324 -32.31 25.41 41.01
N ALA A 325 -31.15 25.26 41.63
CA ALA A 325 -30.96 25.01 43.07
C ALA A 325 -29.46 25.25 43.35
N GLN A 326 -29.05 26.44 43.78
CA GLN A 326 -28.92 26.76 45.21
C GLN A 326 -28.37 25.59 46.05
N PHE A 327 -27.05 25.60 46.25
CA PHE A 327 -26.38 25.16 47.47
C PHE A 327 -25.19 26.15 47.61
N LYS A 328 -25.24 27.15 48.50
CA LYS A 328 -24.99 27.05 49.95
C LYS A 328 -23.80 26.16 50.27
#